data_AF-A0A077KLX2-F1
#
_entry.id   AF-A0A077KLX2-F1
#
_cell.length_a   1.000
_cell.length_b   1.000
_cell.length_c   1.000
_cell.angle_alpha   90.00
_cell.angle_beta   90.00
_cell.angle_gamma   90.00
#
_symmetry.space_group_name_H-M   'P 1'
#
loop_
_entity.id
_entity.type
_entity.pdbx_description
1 polymer ?
#
loop_
_entity_poly.entity_id
_entity_poly.type
_entity_poly.pdbx_seq_one_letter_code
_entity_poly.pdbx_strand_id
1 'polypeptide(L)' 'MLITLKQRKLSNGRLSLYVEYYKGSNIDDNGKRLHVRDFEYLKIYLHQNPKTPVEKKENKENQKLA' A
#
# COMPACT_ATOMS: atom_id res chain seq x y z
N MET A 1 -10.66 -8.26 -11.78
CA MET A 1 -10.07 -8.08 -10.43
C MET A 1 -8.90 -7.12 -10.56
N LEU A 2 -8.93 -5.96 -9.88
CA LEU A 2 -7.84 -4.98 -9.95
C LEU A 2 -7.01 -5.12 -8.67
N ILE A 3 -5.70 -5.30 -8.83
CA ILE A 3 -4.72 -5.37 -7.74
C ILE A 3 -3.84 -4.13 -7.84
N THR A 4 -3.68 -3.39 -6.74
CA THR A 4 -2.86 -2.17 -6.72
C THR A 4 -1.92 -2.18 -5.53
N LEU A 5 -0.63 -1.93 -5.77
CA LEU A 5 0.34 -1.68 -4.70
C LEU A 5 0.13 -0.26 -4.16
N LYS A 6 -0.01 -0.15 -2.85
CA LYS A 6 -0.23 1.10 -2.12
C LYS A 6 0.79 1.25 -0.99
N GLN A 7 0.92 2.47 -0.49
CA GLN A 7 1.82 2.81 0.60
C GLN A 7 1.09 3.62 1.67
N ARG A 8 1.35 3.30 2.94
CA ARG A 8 0.79 4.01 4.11
C ARG A 8 1.92 4.57 4.96
N LYS A 9 1.83 5.86 5.31
CA LYS A 9 2.77 6.49 6.24
C LYS A 9 2.55 5.97 7.67
N LEU A 10 3.64 5.59 8.32
CA LEU A 10 3.70 5.18 9.72
C LEU A 10 4.22 6.33 10.59
N SER A 11 3.91 6.27 11.90
CA SER A 11 4.35 7.27 12.88
C SER A 11 5.87 7.34 13.03
N ASN A 12 6.58 6.25 12.75
CA ASN A 12 8.04 6.15 12.84
C ASN A 12 8.79 6.68 11.59
N GLY A 13 8.11 7.36 10.66
CA GLY A 13 8.74 7.91 9.46
C GLY A 13 9.03 6.89 8.35
N ARG A 14 8.48 5.67 8.45
CA ARG A 14 8.49 4.68 7.37
C ARG A 14 7.17 4.67 6.59
N LEU A 15 7.21 4.12 5.38
CA LEU A 15 6.05 3.80 4.56
C LEU A 15 5.85 2.29 4.54
N SER A 16 4.71 1.79 5.00
CA SER A 16 4.36 0.37 4.86
C SER A 16 3.75 0.13 3.48
N LEU A 17 4.25 -0.86 2.76
CA LEU A 17 3.65 -1.33 1.51
C LEU A 17 2.52 -2.32 1.80
N TYR A 18 1.43 -2.19 1.06
CA TYR A 18 0.28 -3.07 1.15
C TYR A 18 -0.40 -3.19 -0.21
N VAL A 19 -1.09 -4.29 -0.44
CA VAL A 19 -1.85 -4.54 -1.66
C VAL A 19 -3.32 -4.24 -1.40
N GLU A 20 -3.96 -3.54 -2.33
CA GLU A 20 -5.40 -3.32 -2.37
C GLU A 20 -6.00 -4.23 -3.46
N TYR A 21 -6.96 -5.07 -3.06
CA TYR A 21 -7.73 -5.94 -3.95
C TYR A 21 -9.11 -5.34 -4.16
N TYR A 22 -9.37 -4.80 -5.34
CA TYR A 22 -10.70 -4.32 -5.71
C TYR A 22 -11.59 -5.50 -6.13
N LYS A 23 -12.64 -5.76 -5.33
CA LYS A 23 -13.58 -6.87 -5.49
C LYS A 23 -14.90 -6.46 -6.16
N GLY A 24 -15.04 -5.20 -6.57
CA GLY A 24 -16.25 -4.68 -7.22
C GLY A 24 -16.97 -3.66 -6.36
N SER A 25 -18.27 -3.47 -6.61
CA SER A 25 -19.09 -2.52 -5.87
C SER A 25 -20.51 -3.05 -5.67
N ASN A 26 -21.09 -2.77 -4.51
CA ASN A 26 -22.49 -3.05 -4.18
C ASN A 26 -23.28 -1.74 -4.08
N ILE A 27 -24.60 -1.83 -4.14
CA ILE A 27 -25.51 -0.71 -3.89
C ILE A 27 -26.08 -0.92 -2.48
N ASP A 28 -26.00 0.10 -1.63
CA ASP A 28 -26.65 0.07 -0.31
C ASP A 28 -28.16 0.34 -0.42
N ASP A 29 -28.88 0.14 0.69
CA ASP A 29 -30.34 0.31 0.73
C ASP A 29 -30.80 1.75 0.39
N ASN A 30 -29.89 2.73 0.44
CA ASN A 30 -30.13 4.12 0.07
C ASN A 30 -29.76 4.43 -1.40
N GLY A 31 -29.41 3.42 -2.20
CA GLY A 31 -29.03 3.57 -3.60
C GLY A 31 -27.58 4.03 -3.81
N LYS A 32 -26.76 4.14 -2.76
CA LYS A 32 -25.37 4.58 -2.87
C LYS A 32 -24.45 3.42 -3.23
N ARG A 33 -23.57 3.66 -4.20
CA ARG A 33 -22.55 2.69 -4.61
C ARG A 33 -21.41 2.63 -3.58
N LEU A 34 -21.18 1.45 -3.01
CA LEU A 34 -20.10 1.13 -2.09
C LEU A 34 -19.06 0.24 -2.80
N HIS A 35 -17.81 0.66 -2.82
CA HIS A 35 -16.71 -0.12 -3.37
C HIS A 35 -16.19 -1.14 -2.36
N VAL A 36 -16.12 -2.41 -2.76
CA VAL A 36 -15.61 -3.51 -1.94
C VAL A 36 -14.13 -3.70 -2.21
N ARG A 37 -13.31 -3.55 -1.17
CA ARG A 37 -11.85 -3.64 -1.24
C ARG A 37 -11.31 -4.42 -0.05
N ASP A 38 -10.34 -5.27 -0.31
CA ASP A 38 -9.54 -5.92 0.73
C ASP A 38 -8.11 -5.38 0.71
N PHE A 39 -7.45 -5.44 1.86
CA PHE A 39 -6.11 -4.91 2.03
C PHE A 39 -5.20 -5.95 2.70
N GLU A 40 -4.01 -6.15 2.14
CA GLU A 40 -3.00 -7.05 2.70
C GLU A 40 -1.66 -6.33 2.88
N TYR A 41 -1.14 -6.30 4.11
CA TYR A 41 0.14 -5.66 4.41
C TYR A 41 1.29 -6.61 4.12
N LEU A 42 2.21 -6.18 3.25
CA LEU A 42 3.34 -6.99 2.80
C LEU A 42 4.45 -7.12 3.84
N LYS A 43 4.36 -6.36 4.95
CA LYS A 43 5.44 -6.20 5.95
C LYS A 43 6.76 -5.70 5.34
N ILE A 44 6.68 -5.06 4.18
CA ILE A 44 7.78 -4.36 3.50
C ILE A 44 7.66 -2.87 3.82
N TYR A 45 8.79 -2.25 4.16
CA TYR A 45 8.83 -0.85 4.58
C TYR A 45 9.82 -0.05 3.73
N LEU A 46 9.46 1.18 3.41
CA LEU A 46 10.35 2.15 2.79
C LEU A 46 10.66 3.28 3.76
N HIS A 47 11.84 3.87 3.66
CA HIS A 47 12.15 5.14 4.29
C HIS A 47 11.39 6.25 3.57
N GLN A 48 10.62 7.06 4.32
CA GLN A 48 9.83 8.14 3.72
C GLN A 48 10.74 9.22 3.10
N ASN A 49 11.83 9.57 3.78
CA ASN A 49 12.79 10.58 3.36
C ASN A 49 14.22 10.00 3.41
N PRO A 50 14.61 9.12 2.48
CA PRO A 50 15.93 8.48 2.49
C PRO A 50 17.02 9.51 2.17
N LYS A 51 17.89 9.78 3.14
CA LYS A 51 19.02 10.71 3.02
C LYS A 51 20.30 9.97 2.66
N THR A 52 20.54 8.80 3.25
CA THR A 52 21.80 8.06 3.06
C THR A 52 21.74 7.17 1.81
N PRO A 53 22.91 6.83 1.21
CA PRO A 53 22.96 5.85 0.11
C PRO A 53 22.39 4.48 0.50
N VAL A 54 22.55 4.09 1.76
CA VAL A 54 22.04 2.82 2.30
C VAL A 54 20.51 2.83 2.30
N GLU A 55 19.88 3.86 2.86
CA GLU A 55 18.41 3.99 2.88
C GLU A 55 17.82 4.00 1.45
N LYS A 56 18.50 4.64 0.50
CA LYS A 56 18.09 4.62 -0.92
C LYS A 56 18.22 3.23 -1.55
N LYS A 57 19.29 2.50 -1.22
CA LYS A 57 19.51 1.12 -1.68
C LYS A 57 18.44 0.18 -1.10
N GLU A 58 18.19 0.26 0.21
CA GLU A 58 17.14 -0.51 0.88
C GLU A 58 15.76 -0.25 0.25
N ASN A 59 15.42 1.01 -0.02
CA ASN A 59 14.17 1.33 -0.72
C ASN A 59 14.10 0.68 -2.11
N LYS A 60 15.18 0.73 -2.88
CA LYS A 60 15.24 0.14 -4.23
C LYS A 60 15.11 -1.39 -4.19
N GLU A 61 15.68 -2.04 -3.18
CA GLU A 61 15.56 -3.49 -2.99
C GLU A 61 14.14 -3.86 -2.56
N ASN A 62 13.57 -3.15 -1.58
CA ASN A 62 12.21 -3.37 -1.10
C ASN A 62 11.15 -3.11 -2.18
N GLN A 63 11.37 -2.16 -3.09
CA GLN A 63 10.50 -1.92 -4.24
C GLN A 63 10.55 -3.03 -5.29
N LYS A 64 11.62 -3.83 -5.35
CA LYS A 64 11.70 -5.00 -6.25
C LYS A 64 11.03 -6.24 -5.67
N LEU A 65 10.89 -6.28 -4.35
CA LEU A 65 10.26 -7.39 -3.63
C LEU A 65 8.72 -7.29 -3.61
N ALA A 66 8.17 -6.11 -3.86
CA ALA A 66 6.74 -5.82 -3.88
C ALA A 66 6.22 -5.74 -5.32
#